data_AF-A0A090W570-F1
#
_entry.id   AF-A0A090W570-F1
#
_cell.length_a   1.000
_cell.length_b   1.000
_cell.length_c   1.000
_cell.angle_alpha   90.00
_cell.angle_beta   90.00
_cell.angle_gamma   90.00
#
_symmetry.space_group_name_H-M   'P 1'
#
loop_
_entity.id
_entity.type
_entity.pdbx_description
1 polymer ?
#
loop_
_entity_poly.entity_id
_entity_poly.type
_entity_poly.pdbx_seq_one_letter_code
_entity_poly.pdbx_strand_id
1 'polypeptide(L)' 'MYGSIYKITNKANVFEVLDRYEGVEEHLFKRITVNAHLSSGDTLKTWVYIYNRSIADKKRIYSGDYLN' A
#
# COMPACT_ATOMS: atom_id res chain seq x y z
N MET A 1 -2.23 0.32 12.29
CA MET A 1 -1.32 0.93 11.28
C MET A 1 -1.92 2.27 10.89
N TYR A 2 -1.14 3.34 11.03
CA TYR A 2 -1.52 4.67 10.58
C TYR A 2 -0.69 5.02 9.35
N GLY A 3 -1.22 5.88 8.48
CA GLY A 3 -0.54 6.29 7.27
C GLY A 3 -1.20 7.54 6.69
N SER A 4 -0.66 7.99 5.55
CA SER A 4 -1.17 9.16 4.84
C SER A 4 -1.88 8.75 3.56
N ILE A 5 -3.01 9.39 3.27
CA ILE A 5 -3.80 9.14 2.06
C ILE A 5 -3.61 10.32 1.12
N TYR A 6 -3.28 10.02 -0.14
CA TYR A 6 -3.08 11.03 -1.18
C TYR A 6 -4.12 10.88 -2.28
N LYS A 7 -4.65 12.03 -2.74
CA LYS A 7 -5.53 12.07 -3.91
C LYS A 7 -4.69 12.11 -5.17
N ILE A 8 -4.89 11.12 -6.04
CA ILE A 8 -4.23 11.05 -7.36
C ILE A 8 -5.18 11.56 -8.44
N THR A 9 -4.65 12.40 -9.34
CA THR A 9 -5.42 13.03 -10.43
C THR A 9 -5.23 12.31 -11.75
N ASN A 10 -3.98 11.92 -12.09
CA ASN A 10 -3.66 11.13 -13.28
C ASN A 10 -3.35 9.68 -12.91
N LYS A 11 -4.40 8.87 -12.75
CA LYS A 11 -4.27 7.48 -12.29
C LYS A 11 -3.35 6.66 -13.19
N ALA A 12 -3.48 6.77 -14.51
CA ALA A 12 -2.73 5.94 -15.45
C ALA A 12 -1.22 6.15 -15.30
N ASN A 13 -0.77 7.41 -15.33
CA ASN A 13 0.66 7.72 -15.23
C ASN A 13 1.21 7.47 -13.83
N VAL A 14 0.46 7.82 -12.78
CA VAL A 14 0.90 7.56 -11.40
C VAL A 14 1.05 6.06 -11.15
N PHE A 15 0.09 5.27 -11.63
CA PHE A 15 0.15 3.82 -11.50
C PHE A 15 1.26 3.18 -12.31
N GLU A 16 1.54 3.66 -13.52
CA GLU A 16 2.70 3.18 -14.29
C GLU A 16 4.01 3.38 -13.52
N VAL A 17 4.23 4.58 -12.97
CA VAL A 17 5.45 4.90 -12.23
C VAL A 17 5.54 4.12 -10.92
N LEU A 18 4.45 4.06 -10.14
CA LEU A 18 4.43 3.35 -8.87
C LEU A 18 4.50 1.83 -9.05
N ASP A 19 3.82 1.26 -10.04
CA ASP A 19 3.86 -0.19 -10.30
C ASP A 19 5.28 -0.64 -10.67
N ARG A 20 6.01 0.17 -11.44
CA ARG A 20 7.42 -0.07 -11.76
C ARG A 20 8.32 0.10 -10.54
N TYR A 21 8.13 1.16 -9.75
CA TYR A 21 8.93 1.42 -8.56
C TYR A 21 8.78 0.32 -7.50
N GLU A 22 7.56 -0.16 -7.28
CA GLU A 22 7.24 -1.21 -6.30
C GLU A 22 7.53 -2.64 -6.81
N GLY A 23 7.88 -2.80 -8.10
CA GLY A 23 8.23 -4.09 -8.69
C GLY A 23 7.03 -5.04 -8.87
N VAL A 24 5.92 -4.52 -9.39
CA VAL A 24 4.70 -5.31 -9.65
C VAL A 24 4.93 -6.34 -10.76
N GLU A 25 5.72 -6.00 -11.78
CA GLU A 25 6.05 -6.91 -12.90
C GLU A 25 6.91 -8.08 -12.42
N GLU A 26 7.76 -7.88 -11.42
CA GLU A 26 8.60 -8.90 -10.77
C GLU A 26 7.87 -9.67 -9.66
N HIS A 27 6.56 -9.46 -9.53
CA HIS A 27 5.69 -10.03 -8.51
C HIS A 27 6.19 -9.82 -7.07
N LEU A 28 6.93 -8.73 -6.81
CA LEU A 28 7.39 -8.37 -5.48
C LEU A 28 6.23 -7.86 -4.63
N PHE A 29 5.48 -6.92 -5.19
CA PHE A 29 4.30 -6.33 -4.57
C PHE A 29 3.09 -6.47 -5.49
N LYS A 30 1.89 -6.40 -4.89
CA LYS A 30 0.63 -6.33 -5.61
C LYS A 30 -0.15 -5.11 -5.17
N ARG A 31 -0.71 -4.37 -6.13
CA ARG A 31 -1.67 -3.30 -5.85
C ARG A 31 -3.03 -3.92 -5.55
N ILE A 32 -3.56 -3.64 -4.36
CA ILE A 32 -4.93 -4.01 -3.98
C ILE A 32 -5.71 -2.76 -3.58
N THR A 33 -7.02 -2.94 -3.40
CA THR A 33 -7.89 -1.88 -2.88
C THR A 33 -8.34 -2.23 -1.47
N VAL A 34 -8.28 -1.25 -0.57
CA VAL A 34 -8.70 -1.36 0.82
C VAL A 34 -9.62 -0.20 1.21
N ASN A 35 -10.42 -0.41 2.26
CA ASN A 35 -11.19 0.64 2.89
C ASN A 35 -10.33 1.28 3.97
N ALA A 36 -9.99 2.56 3.79
CA ALA A 36 -9.27 3.34 4.77
C ALA A 36 -10.26 4.19 5.56
N HIS A 37 -10.12 4.16 6.89
CA HIS A 37 -10.96 4.92 7.81
C HIS A 37 -10.25 6.23 8.16
N LEU A 38 -10.89 7.35 7.85
CA LEU A 38 -10.41 8.68 8.20
C LEU A 38 -10.77 9.03 9.65
N SER A 39 -10.01 9.95 10.24
CA SER A 39 -10.32 10.51 11.56
C SER A 39 -11.65 11.28 11.60
N SER A 40 -12.15 11.72 10.44
CA SER A 40 -13.49 12.30 10.29
C SER A 40 -14.62 11.28 10.48
N GLY A 41 -14.32 9.98 10.47
CA GLY A 41 -15.30 8.89 10.47
C GLY A 41 -15.65 8.38 9.07
N ASP A 42 -15.20 9.07 8.02
CA ASP A 42 -15.43 8.65 6.63
C ASP A 42 -14.61 7.41 6.27
N THR A 43 -15.14 6.64 5.32
CA THR A 43 -14.43 5.49 4.75
C THR A 43 -14.15 5.71 3.28
N LEU A 44 -12.89 5.62 2.89
CA LEU A 44 -12.44 5.81 1.51
C LEU A 44 -11.90 4.51 0.92
N LYS A 45 -12.34 4.21 -0.31
CA LYS A 45 -11.77 3.13 -1.11
C LYS A 45 -10.44 3.61 -1.71
N THR A 46 -9.34 2.98 -1.29
CA THR A 46 -7.96 3.44 -1.58
C THR A 46 -7.07 2.30 -2.06
N TRP A 47 -6.04 2.62 -2.84
CA TRP A 47 -5.07 1.64 -3.33
C TRP A 47 -3.86 1.55 -2.41
N VAL A 48 -3.41 0.33 -2.16
CA VAL A 48 -2.20 0.04 -1.39
C VAL A 48 -1.39 -1.07 -2.06
N TYR A 49 -0.08 -1.05 -1.88
CA TYR A 49 0.82 -2.11 -2.33
C TYR A 49 1.10 -3.05 -1.17
N ILE A 50 0.93 -4.35 -1.41
CA ILE A 50 1.18 -5.39 -0.41
C ILE A 50 2.22 -6.35 -0.95
N TYR A 51 3.22 -6.66 -0.11
CA TYR A 51 4.26 -7.63 -0.43
C TYR A 51 3.64 -9.00 -0.73
N ASN A 52 4.06 -9.61 -1.85
CA ASN A 52 3.37 -10.77 -2.42
C ASN A 52 4.16 -12.10 -2.29
N ARG A 53 5.33 -12.11 -1.66
CA ARG A 53 6.10 -13.34 -1.43
C ARG A 53 5.93 -13.86 0.00
N SER A 54 6.31 -15.11 0.23
CA SER A 54 6.22 -15.74 1.54
C SER A 54 6.96 -14.93 2.61
N ILE A 55 6.32 -14.78 3.77
CA ILE A 55 6.85 -14.12 4.96
C ILE A 55 6.94 -15.07 6.15
N ALA A 56 6.86 -16.39 5.92
CA ALA A 56 6.78 -17.42 6.97
C ALA A 56 7.89 -17.29 8.03
N ASP A 57 9.10 -16.93 7.62
CA ASP A 57 10.27 -16.81 8.49
C ASP A 57 10.59 -15.35 8.89
N LYS A 58 9.65 -14.42 8.69
CA LYS A 58 9.86 -13.00 8.98
C LYS A 58 9.09 -12.55 10.22
N LYS A 59 9.77 -11.78 11.07
CA LYS A 59 9.16 -11.19 12.27
C LYS A 59 8.13 -10.14 11.84
N ARG A 60 6.89 -10.30 12.29
CA ARG A 60 5.83 -9.32 12.09
C ARG A 60 6.04 -8.11 12.99
N ILE A 61 5.99 -6.92 12.40
CA ILE A 61 5.97 -5.66 13.13
C ILE A 61 4.50 -5.28 13.35
N TYR A 62 4.05 -5.27 14.61
CA TYR A 62 2.65 -5.02 14.95
C TYR A 62 2.31 -3.53 15.04
N SER A 63 3.28 -2.68 15.39
CA SER A 63 3.12 -1.22 15.44
C SER A 63 2.77 -0.65 14.06
N GLY A 64 3.27 -1.28 13.00
CA GLY A 64 3.27 -0.72 11.65
C GLY A 64 4.27 0.43 11.50
N ASP A 65 5.10 0.66 12.51
CA ASP A 65 6.23 1.57 12.47
C ASP A 65 7.48 0.75 12.15
N TYR A 66 8.06 0.98 10.97
CA TYR A 66 9.27 0.26 10.56
C TYR A 66 10.53 0.80 11.27
N LEU A 67 10.48 2.03 11.79
CA LEU A 67 11.62 2.72 12.40
C LEU A 67 11.70 2.57 13.92
N ASN A 68 10.66 2.03 14.57
CA ASN A 68 10.57 1.83 16.04
C ASN A 68 10.24 0.39 16.44
#